data_AF-A0A537PL33-F1
#
_entry.id   AF-A0A537PL33-F1
#
_cell.length_a   1.000
_cell.length_b   1.000
_cell.length_c   1.000
_cell.angle_alpha   90.00
_cell.angle_beta   90.00
_cell.angle_gamma   90.00
#
_symmetry.space_group_name_H-M   'P 1'
#
loop_
_entity.id
_entity.type
_entity.pdbx_description
1 polymer ?
#
loop_
_entity_poly.entity_id
_entity_poly.type
_entity_poly.pdbx_seq_one_letter_code
_entity_poly.pdbx_strand_id
1 'polypeptide(L)' 'MGMSSNPYRGFRFPPEVIQHPVWLYHCFSLSLRDVELILTARGIVVRYESI' A
#
# COMPACT_ATOMS: atom_id res chain seq x y z
N MET A 1 -19.86 -3.35 -21.38
CA MET A 1 -18.90 -2.26 -21.13
C MET A 1 -18.59 -2.28 -19.65
N GLY A 2 -17.55 -3.01 -19.26
CA GLY A 2 -17.26 -3.28 -17.85
C GLY A 2 -16.89 -1.98 -17.14
N MET A 3 -17.71 -1.55 -16.20
CA MET A 3 -17.29 -0.59 -15.19
C MET A 3 -16.20 -1.28 -14.39
N SER A 4 -14.93 -1.05 -14.75
CA SER A 4 -13.82 -1.26 -13.83
C SER A 4 -14.05 -0.29 -12.68
N SER A 5 -14.86 -0.71 -11.72
CA SER A 5 -15.06 -0.04 -10.45
C SER A 5 -13.70 -0.06 -9.79
N ASN A 6 -12.90 0.98 -10.04
CA ASN A 6 -11.63 1.17 -9.37
C ASN A 6 -12.00 1.22 -7.88
N PRO A 7 -11.71 0.18 -7.07
CA PRO A 7 -12.13 0.14 -5.68
C PRO A 7 -11.45 1.26 -4.85
N TYR A 8 -10.47 1.92 -5.48
CA TYR A 8 -9.71 3.05 -4.95
C TYR A 8 -10.27 4.42 -5.34
N ARG A 9 -11.45 4.50 -6.00
CA ARG A 9 -12.06 5.77 -6.41
C ARG A 9 -12.52 6.55 -5.17
N GLY A 10 -11.70 7.49 -4.71
CA GLY A 10 -11.93 8.31 -3.52
C GLY A 10 -10.82 8.22 -2.47
N PHE A 11 -9.86 7.30 -2.65
CA PHE A 11 -8.67 7.26 -1.81
C PHE A 11 -7.68 8.33 -2.27
N ARG A 12 -7.09 9.04 -1.29
CA ARG A 12 -6.09 10.08 -1.52
C ARG A 12 -4.74 9.50 -1.99
N PHE A 13 -4.58 8.19 -1.86
CA PHE A 13 -3.37 7.46 -2.21
C PHE A 13 -3.61 6.60 -3.45
N PRO A 14 -2.62 6.51 -4.36
CA PRO A 14 -2.73 5.63 -5.50
C PRO A 14 -2.84 4.17 -5.05
N PRO A 15 -3.50 3.32 -5.86
CA PRO A 15 -3.73 1.92 -5.51
C PRO A 15 -2.44 1.16 -5.20
N GLU A 16 -1.31 1.58 -5.80
CA GLU A 16 0.02 1.04 -5.55
C GLU A 16 0.45 1.18 -4.08
N VAL A 17 0.05 2.27 -3.41
CA VAL A 17 0.39 2.51 -2.00
C VAL A 17 -0.42 1.62 -1.06
N ILE A 18 -1.57 1.09 -1.51
CA ILE A 18 -2.45 0.26 -0.69
C ILE A 18 -2.17 -1.23 -0.96
N GLN A 19 -2.06 -1.63 -2.22
CA GLN A 19 -1.90 -3.05 -2.58
C GLN A 19 -0.49 -3.58 -2.27
N HIS A 20 0.54 -2.74 -2.45
CA HIS A 20 1.93 -3.15 -2.33
C HIS A 20 2.36 -3.49 -0.89
N PRO A 21 2.02 -2.70 0.15
CA PRO A 21 2.29 -3.09 1.53
C PRO A 21 1.47 -4.29 1.99
N VAL A 22 0.21 -4.40 1.58
CA VAL A 22 -0.65 -5.56 1.89
C VAL A 22 -0.06 -6.83 1.31
N TRP A 23 0.44 -6.77 0.07
CA TRP A 23 1.11 -7.91 -0.55
C TRP A 23 2.45 -8.23 0.13
N LEU A 24 3.27 -7.23 0.48
CA LEU A 24 4.52 -7.45 1.20
C LEU A 24 4.29 -8.07 2.58
N TYR A 25 3.27 -7.60 3.30
CA TYR A 25 2.86 -8.16 4.58
C TYR A 25 2.40 -9.62 4.42
N HIS A 26 1.56 -9.91 3.44
CA HIS A 26 0.98 -11.24 3.26
C HIS A 26 1.96 -12.24 2.62
N CYS A 27 2.80 -11.82 1.67
CA CYS A 27 3.67 -12.70 0.89
C CYS A 27 5.02 -12.95 1.58
N PHE A 28 5.53 -11.99 2.34
CA PHE A 28 6.81 -12.10 3.01
C PHE A 28 6.71 -12.14 4.55
N SER A 29 5.50 -12.05 5.11
CA SER A 29 5.29 -11.91 6.57
C SER A 29 6.14 -10.79 7.19
N LEU A 30 6.37 -9.72 6.42
CA LEU A 30 7.19 -8.60 6.84
C LEU A 30 6.49 -7.83 7.96
N SER A 31 7.27 -7.36 8.93
CA SER A 31 6.74 -6.47 9.96
C SER A 31 6.30 -5.15 9.32
N LEU A 32 5.30 -4.49 9.91
CA LEU A 32 4.82 -3.17 9.44
C LEU A 32 5.96 -2.14 9.32
N ARG A 33 7.00 -2.26 10.17
CA ARG A 33 8.23 -1.45 10.08
C ARG A 33 9.05 -1.71 8.81
N ASP A 34 9.23 -2.96 8.42
CA ASP A 34 9.97 -3.28 7.19
C ASP A 34 9.19 -2.82 5.96
N VAL A 35 7.87 -2.97 6.00
CA VAL A 35 6.96 -2.45 4.97
C VAL A 35 7.04 -0.92 4.86
N GLU A 36 7.03 -0.20 5.99
CA GLU A 36 7.24 1.26 6.06
C GLU A 36 8.61 1.66 5.49
N LEU A 37 9.67 0.91 5.78
CA LEU A 37 11.02 1.16 5.27
C LEU A 37 11.07 1.02 3.74
N ILE A 38 10.45 -0.04 3.19
CA ILE A 38 10.38 -0.29 1.75
C ILE A 38 9.58 0.79 1.03
N LEU A 39 8.45 1.21 1.60
CA LEU A 39 7.65 2.31 1.06
C LEU A 39 8.42 3.62 1.10
N THR A 40 9.10 3.91 2.22
CA THR A 40 9.93 5.10 2.39
C THR A 40 11.09 5.13 1.38
N ALA A 41 11.75 4.00 1.14
CA ALA A 41 12.80 3.87 0.12
C ALA A 41 12.29 4.14 -1.30
N ARG A 42 10.99 3.91 -1.55
CA ARG A 42 10.29 4.27 -2.80
C ARG A 42 9.82 5.73 -2.85
N GLY A 43 10.08 6.53 -1.81
CA GLY A 43 9.59 7.91 -1.69
C GLY A 43 8.14 8.02 -1.23
N ILE A 44 7.55 6.92 -0.77
CA ILE A 44 6.18 6.84 -0.25
C ILE A 44 6.27 6.87 1.29
N VAL A 45 6.07 8.05 1.88
CA VAL A 45 6.04 8.19 3.34
C VAL A 45 4.65 7.76 3.86
N VAL A 46 4.53 6.50 4.25
CA VAL A 46 3.36 5.95 4.95
C VAL A 46 3.79 5.65 6.38
N ARG A 47 3.12 6.22 7.37
CA ARG A 47 3.32 5.83 8.76
C ARG A 47 2.57 4.54 9.06
N TYR A 48 3.12 3.69 9.93
CA TYR A 48 2.45 2.50 10.45
C TYR A 48 1.03 2.75 10.97
N GLU A 49 0.72 3.96 11.46
CA GLU A 49 -0.62 4.34 11.94
C GLU A 49 -1.68 4.37 10.83
N SER A 50 -1.27 4.38 9.56
CA SER A 50 -2.15 4.53 8.40
C SER A 50 -2.35 3.24 7.60
N ILE A 51 -1.75 2.12 8.03
CA ILE A 51 -1.93 0.77 7.45
C ILE A 51 -3.11 0.07 8.14
#